data_AF-A0A2E1H374-F1
#
_entry.id   AF-A0A2E1H374-F1
#
_cell.length_a   1.000
_cell.length_b   1.000
_cell.length_c   1.000
_cell.angle_alpha   90.00
_cell.angle_beta   90.00
_cell.angle_gamma   90.00
#
_symmetry.space_group_name_H-M   'P 1'
#
loop_
_entity.id
_entity.type
_entity.pdbx_description
1 polymer ?
#
loop_
_entity_poly.entity_id
_entity_poly.type
_entity_poly.pdbx_seq_one_letter_code
_entity_poly.pdbx_strand_id
1 'polypeptide(L)'
;MLFAIVLQLTSLLPAPQQVESLVTQDYQPTAYQQQILNLALQESYSQQQILDLRPQKHQQPEIAALLPYATATQAKLIAVLSSGSAADSILSDALLQLAVRSRNLDVRLACLLAPAAVDASYLPALACLALSSDLDLSLRAVSCARLLEHQYYSAWPLAKAILLTGTATDFDNGHTFPDWKRSGRYELPKRLLAMLLTTTLLEQNGTTIVFEPNAAWAVQEQQIAAIDKVMAKLKSANNDNQLLPSFKKLERSTLTLAPLAKKLLAY
;
A
#
# COMPACT_ATOMS: atom_id res chain seq x y z
N MET A 1 -4.73 -14.02 7.17
CA MET A 1 -4.44 -13.89 5.72
C MET A 1 -3.48 -12.73 5.45
N LEU A 2 -3.83 -11.48 5.83
CA LEU A 2 -2.97 -10.29 5.72
C LEU A 2 -1.57 -10.45 6.35
N PHE A 3 -1.47 -11.10 7.50
CA PHE A 3 -0.20 -11.42 8.16
C PHE A 3 0.72 -12.33 7.31
N ALA A 4 0.17 -13.42 6.73
CA ALA A 4 0.92 -14.35 5.89
C ALA A 4 1.37 -13.70 4.58
N ILE A 5 0.55 -12.79 4.05
CA ILE A 5 0.84 -11.99 2.86
C ILE A 5 2.02 -11.03 3.13
N VAL A 6 2.00 -10.30 4.24
CA VAL A 6 3.08 -9.38 4.61
C VAL A 6 4.38 -10.14 4.88
N LEU A 7 4.31 -11.34 5.48
CA LEU A 7 5.45 -12.23 5.71
C LEU A 7 6.06 -12.78 4.41
N GLN A 8 5.23 -13.12 3.41
CA GLN A 8 5.70 -13.55 2.08
C GLN A 8 6.25 -12.40 1.24
N LEU A 9 5.79 -11.18 1.48
CA LEU A 9 6.31 -10.00 0.78
C LEU A 9 7.68 -9.58 1.32
N THR A 10 7.93 -9.71 2.63
CA THR A 10 9.24 -9.36 3.21
C THR A 10 10.36 -10.33 2.85
N SER A 11 10.06 -11.60 2.54
CA SER A 11 11.05 -12.57 2.06
C SER A 11 11.51 -12.34 0.61
N LEU A 12 10.79 -11.50 -0.14
CA LEU A 12 11.10 -11.14 -1.54
C LEU A 12 11.87 -9.80 -1.65
N LEU A 13 12.09 -9.10 -0.54
CA LEU A 13 12.78 -7.81 -0.51
C LEU A 13 14.30 -8.02 -0.32
N PRO A 14 15.15 -7.20 -0.96
CA PRO A 14 16.60 -7.34 -0.84
C PRO A 14 17.08 -7.19 0.61
N ALA A 15 18.18 -7.88 0.93
CA ALA A 15 18.83 -7.85 2.24
C ALA A 15 19.17 -6.41 2.67
N PRO A 16 19.06 -6.11 3.98
CA PRO A 16 19.15 -4.74 4.47
C PRO A 16 20.55 -4.14 4.28
N GLN A 17 20.61 -2.96 3.67
CA GLN A 17 21.76 -2.07 3.80
C GLN A 17 21.65 -1.33 5.13
N GLN A 18 22.67 -1.46 5.99
CA GLN A 18 22.77 -0.73 7.25
C GLN A 18 22.77 0.78 6.97
N VAL A 19 21.81 1.49 7.56
CA VAL A 19 21.79 2.96 7.56
C VAL A 19 21.77 3.42 9.01
N GLU A 20 22.71 4.28 9.35
CA GLU A 20 22.96 4.82 10.69
C GLU A 20 21.69 5.39 11.33
N SER A 21 21.43 4.98 12.57
CA SER A 21 20.31 5.44 13.37
C SER A 21 20.56 6.85 13.90
N LEU A 22 19.66 7.80 13.61
CA LEU A 22 19.60 9.13 14.24
C LEU A 22 18.98 9.04 15.64
N VAL A 23 19.54 8.21 16.53
CA VAL A 23 19.18 8.23 17.95
C VAL A 23 19.88 9.44 18.56
N THR A 24 19.12 10.49 18.85
CA THR A 24 19.58 11.61 19.68
C THR A 24 19.94 11.07 21.07
N GLN A 25 21.04 11.57 21.65
CA GLN A 25 21.78 10.98 22.78
C GLN A 25 21.00 10.79 24.10
N ASP A 26 19.73 11.21 24.20
CA ASP A 26 18.93 11.15 25.43
C ASP A 26 17.72 10.19 25.37
N TYR A 27 17.52 9.44 24.27
CA TYR A 27 16.41 8.50 24.18
C TYR A 27 16.77 7.12 24.76
N GLN A 28 16.16 6.77 25.89
CA GLN A 28 16.24 5.41 26.46
C GLN A 28 15.02 4.60 26.00
N PRO A 29 15.20 3.58 25.14
CA PRO A 29 14.09 2.75 24.68
C PRO A 29 13.51 1.94 25.84
N THR A 30 12.19 1.73 25.83
CA THR A 30 11.53 0.83 26.79
C THR A 30 12.00 -0.62 26.58
N ALA A 31 11.80 -1.49 27.58
CA ALA A 31 12.18 -2.90 27.47
C ALA A 31 11.56 -3.58 26.24
N TYR A 32 10.32 -3.22 25.89
CA TYR A 32 9.63 -3.73 24.72
C TYR A 32 10.20 -3.18 23.41
N GLN A 33 10.49 -1.87 23.36
CA GLN A 33 11.16 -1.28 22.20
C GLN A 33 12.54 -1.90 21.97
N GLN A 34 13.29 -2.16 23.03
CA GLN A 34 14.59 -2.82 22.94
C GLN A 34 14.48 -4.24 22.38
N GLN A 35 13.40 -4.99 22.69
CA GLN A 35 13.16 -6.30 22.07
C GLN A 35 12.97 -6.20 20.56
N ILE A 36 12.21 -5.20 20.09
CA ILE A 36 12.00 -4.96 18.64
C ILE A 36 13.32 -4.56 17.97
N LEU A 37 14.09 -3.65 18.59
CA LEU A 37 15.38 -3.22 18.07
C LEU A 37 16.37 -4.39 17.98
N ASN A 38 16.44 -5.23 19.02
CA ASN A 38 17.27 -6.43 19.01
C ASN A 38 16.83 -7.44 17.95
N LEU A 39 15.52 -7.62 17.76
CA LEU A 39 15.00 -8.52 16.72
C LEU A 39 15.36 -8.00 15.31
N ALA A 40 15.33 -6.68 15.10
CA ALA A 40 15.71 -6.07 13.82
C ALA A 40 17.20 -6.23 13.45
N LEU A 41 18.06 -6.57 14.43
CA LEU A 41 19.47 -6.87 14.20
C LEU A 41 19.73 -8.33 13.81
N GLN A 42 18.75 -9.22 13.97
CA GLN A 42 18.89 -10.62 13.61
C GLN A 42 18.79 -10.81 12.10
N GLU A 43 19.61 -11.69 11.54
CA GLU A 43 19.56 -12.03 10.10
C GLU A 43 18.24 -12.73 9.72
N SER A 44 17.62 -13.44 10.66
CA SER A 44 16.33 -14.09 10.48
C SER A 44 15.59 -14.19 11.81
N TYR A 45 14.26 -14.21 11.76
CA TYR A 45 13.39 -14.37 12.91
C TYR A 45 12.24 -15.32 12.58
N SER A 46 11.86 -16.14 13.55
CA SER A 46 10.79 -17.13 13.43
C SER A 46 9.40 -16.47 13.51
N GLN A 47 8.41 -17.16 12.94
CA GLN A 47 7.01 -16.70 13.02
C GLN A 47 6.52 -16.56 14.47
N GLN A 48 6.96 -17.45 15.38
CA GLN A 48 6.58 -17.39 16.79
C GLN A 48 7.11 -16.11 17.44
N GLN A 49 8.36 -15.71 17.18
CA GLN A 49 8.92 -14.46 17.71
C GLN A 49 8.13 -13.23 17.25
N ILE A 50 7.65 -13.22 16.00
CA ILE A 50 6.81 -12.13 15.48
C ILE A 50 5.46 -12.10 16.21
N LEU A 51 4.85 -13.26 16.43
CA LEU A 51 3.56 -13.37 17.13
C LEU A 51 3.67 -12.93 18.60
N ASP A 52 4.73 -13.35 19.28
CA ASP A 52 4.98 -13.01 20.68
C ASP A 52 5.25 -11.51 20.88
N LEU A 53 5.85 -10.86 19.87
CA LEU A 53 6.15 -9.42 19.89
C LEU A 53 5.08 -8.54 19.26
N ARG A 54 3.91 -9.09 18.92
CA ARG A 54 2.83 -8.29 18.33
C ARG A 54 2.35 -7.22 19.33
N PRO A 55 2.28 -5.93 18.94
CA PRO A 55 1.88 -4.86 19.84
C PRO A 55 0.48 -5.04 20.40
N GLN A 56 0.38 -4.98 21.72
CA GLN A 56 -0.88 -4.79 22.41
C GLN A 56 -1.29 -3.32 22.38
N LYS A 57 -2.58 -3.02 22.64
CA LYS A 57 -3.14 -1.66 22.54
C LYS A 57 -2.34 -0.60 23.31
N HIS A 58 -1.85 -0.94 24.51
CA HIS A 58 -1.07 -0.02 25.35
C HIS A 58 0.38 0.21 24.83
N GLN A 59 0.90 -0.71 24.01
CA GLN A 59 2.26 -0.63 23.44
C GLN A 59 2.29 0.08 22.08
N GLN A 60 1.12 0.26 21.43
CA GLN A 60 1.02 0.92 20.12
C GLN A 60 1.61 2.35 20.08
N PRO A 61 1.38 3.22 21.09
CA PRO A 61 1.99 4.55 21.10
C PRO A 61 3.53 4.51 21.18
N GLU A 62 4.09 3.58 21.95
CA GLU A 62 5.53 3.40 22.09
C GLU A 62 6.16 2.98 20.75
N ILE A 63 5.54 2.05 20.02
CA ILE A 63 6.03 1.67 18.69
C ILE A 63 5.86 2.81 17.69
N ALA A 64 4.72 3.49 17.70
CA ALA A 64 4.46 4.60 16.79
C ALA A 64 5.51 5.71 16.93
N ALA A 65 5.98 5.96 18.16
CA ALA A 65 7.04 6.93 18.44
C ALA A 65 8.43 6.53 17.90
N LEU A 66 8.68 5.24 17.65
CA LEU A 66 9.95 4.77 17.06
C LEU A 66 10.02 4.99 15.56
N LEU A 67 8.88 4.89 14.85
CA LEU A 67 8.83 4.90 13.38
C LEU A 67 9.53 6.10 12.70
N PRO A 68 9.47 7.34 13.22
CA PRO A 68 10.17 8.48 12.62
C PRO A 68 11.70 8.34 12.59
N TYR A 69 12.27 7.59 13.52
CA TYR A 69 13.71 7.41 13.70
C TYR A 69 14.19 6.00 13.30
N ALA A 70 13.25 5.15 12.90
CA ALA A 70 13.52 3.77 12.57
C ALA A 70 14.36 3.67 11.28
N THR A 71 15.36 2.78 11.31
CA THR A 71 16.03 2.35 10.08
C THR A 71 15.04 1.62 9.16
N ALA A 72 15.38 1.45 7.88
CA ALA A 72 14.50 0.75 6.94
C ALA A 72 14.15 -0.67 7.42
N THR A 73 15.11 -1.38 8.04
CA THR A 73 14.89 -2.71 8.61
C THR A 73 13.90 -2.66 9.77
N GLN A 74 14.08 -1.71 10.70
CA GLN A 74 13.20 -1.54 11.85
C GLN A 74 11.79 -1.16 11.42
N ALA A 75 11.65 -0.23 10.47
CA ALA A 75 10.34 0.17 9.95
C ALA A 75 9.61 -1.00 9.27
N LYS A 76 10.32 -1.82 8.49
CA LYS A 76 9.76 -3.04 7.89
C LYS A 76 9.31 -4.04 8.95
N LEU A 77 10.14 -4.31 9.96
CA LEU A 77 9.77 -5.20 11.06
C LEU A 77 8.56 -4.67 11.84
N ILE A 78 8.54 -3.38 12.16
CA ILE A 78 7.41 -2.74 12.83
C ILE A 78 6.14 -2.89 11.98
N ALA A 79 6.20 -2.68 10.67
CA ALA A 79 5.07 -2.90 9.78
C ALA A 79 4.57 -4.35 9.81
N VAL A 80 5.47 -5.34 9.83
CA VAL A 80 5.13 -6.77 9.97
C VAL A 80 4.42 -7.04 11.30
N LEU A 81 5.01 -6.59 12.42
CA LEU A 81 4.42 -6.75 13.75
C LEU A 81 3.05 -6.07 13.85
N SER A 82 2.88 -4.96 13.16
CA SER A 82 1.65 -4.16 13.15
C SER A 82 0.62 -4.63 12.12
N SER A 83 0.87 -5.74 11.41
CA SER A 83 -0.04 -6.21 10.37
C SER A 83 -1.45 -6.45 10.93
N GLY A 84 -2.46 -5.92 10.24
CA GLY A 84 -3.86 -5.95 10.65
C GLY A 84 -4.22 -4.95 11.75
N SER A 85 -3.42 -3.89 11.97
CA SER A 85 -3.80 -2.82 12.89
C SER A 85 -5.07 -2.11 12.42
N ALA A 86 -5.93 -1.70 13.37
CA ALA A 86 -7.18 -1.00 13.09
C ALA A 86 -6.91 0.37 12.45
N ALA A 87 -7.81 0.83 11.56
CA ALA A 87 -7.63 2.08 10.81
C ALA A 87 -7.50 3.32 11.70
N ASP A 88 -8.19 3.34 12.84
CA ASP A 88 -8.23 4.45 13.82
C ASP A 88 -7.11 4.39 14.87
N SER A 89 -6.18 3.42 14.77
CA SER A 89 -5.09 3.29 15.72
C SER A 89 -3.94 4.27 15.44
N ILE A 90 -3.32 4.78 16.52
CA ILE A 90 -2.13 5.65 16.46
C ILE A 90 -0.99 4.99 15.67
N LEU A 91 -0.88 3.66 15.74
CA LEU A 91 0.13 2.90 15.02
C LEU A 91 -0.15 2.84 13.51
N SER A 92 -1.40 2.63 13.10
CA SER A 92 -1.78 2.73 11.68
C SER A 92 -1.52 4.12 11.12
N ASP A 93 -1.87 5.18 11.87
CA ASP A 93 -1.58 6.55 11.47
C ASP A 93 -0.07 6.76 11.26
N ALA A 94 0.77 6.38 12.23
CA ALA A 94 2.22 6.52 12.11
C ALA A 94 2.82 5.75 10.93
N LEU A 95 2.32 4.54 10.65
CA LEU A 95 2.70 3.73 9.49
C LEU A 95 2.31 4.40 8.18
N LEU A 96 1.06 4.89 8.06
CA LEU A 96 0.59 5.57 6.86
C LEU A 96 1.34 6.87 6.61
N GLN A 97 1.63 7.65 7.66
CA GLN A 97 2.54 8.78 7.55
C GLN A 97 3.88 8.30 6.99
N LEU A 98 4.53 7.30 7.59
CA LEU A 98 5.84 6.82 7.12
C LEU A 98 5.80 6.34 5.67
N ALA A 99 4.71 5.70 5.24
CA ALA A 99 4.53 5.25 3.87
C ALA A 99 4.50 6.40 2.84
N VAL A 100 3.96 7.55 3.24
CA VAL A 100 3.86 8.73 2.36
C VAL A 100 5.21 9.47 2.26
N ARG A 101 5.97 9.59 3.36
CA ARG A 101 7.24 10.37 3.43
C ARG A 101 8.52 9.58 3.13
N SER A 102 8.56 8.27 3.38
CA SER A 102 9.78 7.49 3.20
C SER A 102 10.24 7.50 1.74
N ARG A 103 11.56 7.56 1.52
CA ARG A 103 12.18 7.42 0.19
C ARG A 103 12.41 5.96 -0.21
N ASN A 104 12.39 5.04 0.76
CA ASN A 104 12.65 3.62 0.53
C ASN A 104 11.34 2.91 0.13
N LEU A 105 11.27 2.39 -1.10
CA LEU A 105 10.08 1.73 -1.64
C LEU A 105 9.56 0.61 -0.75
N ASP A 106 10.44 -0.25 -0.25
CA ASP A 106 10.09 -1.41 0.58
C ASP A 106 9.41 -0.99 1.88
N VAL A 107 9.95 0.06 2.53
CA VAL A 107 9.35 0.64 3.72
C VAL A 107 7.97 1.19 3.40
N ARG A 108 7.83 1.91 2.28
CA ARG A 108 6.54 2.49 1.88
C ARG A 108 5.48 1.42 1.66
N LEU A 109 5.82 0.36 0.93
CA LEU A 109 4.93 -0.76 0.66
C LEU A 109 4.56 -1.50 1.94
N ALA A 110 5.55 -1.83 2.79
CA ALA A 110 5.31 -2.54 4.04
C ALA A 110 4.36 -1.74 4.95
N CYS A 111 4.63 -0.44 5.13
CA CYS A 111 3.82 0.42 5.98
C CYS A 111 2.42 0.69 5.41
N LEU A 112 2.25 0.72 4.08
CA LEU A 112 0.93 0.89 3.46
C LEU A 112 0.07 -0.39 3.50
N LEU A 113 0.71 -1.55 3.49
CA LEU A 113 0.05 -2.86 3.55
C LEU A 113 -0.24 -3.32 4.97
N ALA A 114 0.48 -2.81 5.98
CA ALA A 114 0.35 -3.25 7.36
C ALA A 114 -1.05 -3.01 7.97
N PRO A 115 -1.65 -1.80 7.87
CA PRO A 115 -3.00 -1.58 8.40
C PRO A 115 -4.04 -2.48 7.75
N ALA A 116 -5.05 -2.91 8.51
CA ALA A 116 -6.18 -3.67 7.96
C ALA A 116 -6.96 -2.82 6.95
N ALA A 117 -7.27 -1.59 7.34
CA ALA A 117 -7.93 -0.57 6.54
C ALA A 117 -7.22 0.78 6.71
N VAL A 118 -7.51 1.73 5.83
CA VAL A 118 -6.91 3.08 5.85
C VAL A 118 -7.95 4.09 6.35
N ASP A 119 -7.51 5.14 7.06
CA ASP A 119 -8.42 6.22 7.44
C ASP A 119 -8.73 7.15 6.25
N ALA A 120 -9.95 7.68 6.19
CA ALA A 120 -10.41 8.52 5.08
C ALA A 120 -9.55 9.79 4.89
N SER A 121 -8.88 10.28 5.94
CA SER A 121 -7.97 11.43 5.87
C SER A 121 -6.75 11.19 4.95
N TYR A 122 -6.39 9.93 4.68
CA TYR A 122 -5.26 9.57 3.80
C TYR A 122 -5.65 9.41 2.33
N LEU A 123 -6.94 9.44 1.99
CA LEU A 123 -7.41 9.25 0.61
C LEU A 123 -6.79 10.25 -0.39
N PRO A 124 -6.64 11.55 -0.08
CA PRO A 124 -5.96 12.48 -0.98
C PRO A 124 -4.50 12.10 -1.22
N ALA A 125 -3.78 11.65 -0.18
CA ALA A 125 -2.41 11.20 -0.31
C ALA A 125 -2.32 9.95 -1.19
N LEU A 126 -3.22 8.97 -0.99
CA LEU A 126 -3.30 7.77 -1.82
C LEU A 126 -3.60 8.10 -3.29
N ALA A 127 -4.48 9.07 -3.55
CA ALA A 127 -4.76 9.53 -4.92
C ALA A 127 -3.51 10.13 -5.58
N CYS A 128 -2.76 10.96 -4.86
CA CYS A 128 -1.48 11.49 -5.35
C CYS A 128 -0.46 10.37 -5.63
N LEU A 129 -0.36 9.38 -4.75
CA LEU A 129 0.54 8.23 -4.95
C LEU A 129 0.14 7.39 -6.16
N ALA A 130 -1.16 7.13 -6.34
CA ALA A 130 -1.67 6.36 -7.48
C ALA A 130 -1.40 7.05 -8.83
N LEU A 131 -1.52 8.38 -8.88
CA LEU A 131 -1.39 9.19 -10.10
C LEU A 131 0.04 9.60 -10.43
N SER A 132 1.01 9.39 -9.55
CA SER A 132 2.39 9.82 -9.79
C SER A 132 3.10 8.89 -10.78
N SER A 133 3.57 9.46 -11.89
CA SER A 133 4.38 8.80 -12.92
C SER A 133 5.69 8.24 -12.39
N ASP A 134 6.28 8.94 -11.41
CA ASP A 134 7.65 8.72 -10.95
C ASP A 134 7.73 7.63 -9.87
N LEU A 135 6.58 7.12 -9.44
CA LEU A 135 6.48 6.10 -8.40
C LEU A 135 6.41 4.69 -8.98
N ASP A 136 6.93 3.75 -8.21
CA ASP A 136 6.88 2.33 -8.54
C ASP A 136 5.43 1.85 -8.71
N LEU A 137 5.24 0.97 -9.70
CA LEU A 137 3.93 0.45 -10.05
C LEU A 137 3.26 -0.30 -8.88
N SER A 138 4.05 -0.94 -8.01
CA SER A 138 3.55 -1.65 -6.83
C SER A 138 2.92 -0.69 -5.83
N LEU A 139 3.51 0.49 -5.65
CA LEU A 139 2.96 1.48 -4.74
C LEU A 139 1.64 2.05 -5.29
N ARG A 140 1.62 2.34 -6.59
CA ARG A 140 0.41 2.78 -7.30
C ARG A 140 -0.71 1.74 -7.21
N ALA A 141 -0.36 0.47 -7.41
CA ALA A 141 -1.27 -0.66 -7.32
C ALA A 141 -1.94 -0.76 -5.93
N VAL A 142 -1.16 -0.68 -4.86
CA VAL A 142 -1.69 -0.70 -3.49
C VAL A 142 -2.53 0.54 -3.22
N SER A 143 -2.10 1.74 -3.63
CA SER A 143 -2.89 2.97 -3.47
C SER A 143 -4.23 2.90 -4.21
N CYS A 144 -4.26 2.37 -5.44
CA CYS A 144 -5.51 2.13 -6.16
C CYS A 144 -6.43 1.16 -5.42
N ALA A 145 -5.89 0.05 -4.91
CA ALA A 145 -6.69 -0.91 -4.15
C ALA A 145 -7.31 -0.28 -2.90
N ARG A 146 -6.53 0.51 -2.14
CA ARG A 146 -7.01 1.23 -0.97
C ARG A 146 -8.08 2.28 -1.32
N LEU A 147 -7.98 2.96 -2.45
CA LEU A 147 -9.04 3.87 -2.90
C LEU A 147 -10.34 3.11 -3.20
N LEU A 148 -10.25 1.94 -3.83
CA LEU A 148 -11.39 1.07 -4.13
C LEU A 148 -12.03 0.49 -2.86
N GLU A 149 -11.23 0.23 -1.81
CA GLU A 149 -11.71 -0.12 -0.47
C GLU A 149 -12.67 0.91 0.12
N HIS A 150 -12.44 2.19 -0.17
CA HIS A 150 -13.33 3.29 0.21
C HIS A 150 -14.38 3.63 -0.86
N GLN A 151 -14.68 2.70 -1.76
CA GLN A 151 -15.71 2.84 -2.80
C GLN A 151 -15.45 3.97 -3.82
N TYR A 152 -14.20 4.45 -3.91
CA TYR A 152 -13.77 5.38 -4.96
C TYR A 152 -13.53 4.62 -6.27
N TYR A 153 -14.61 4.10 -6.86
CA TYR A 153 -14.59 3.33 -8.11
C TYR A 153 -14.04 4.11 -9.31
N SER A 154 -13.85 5.42 -9.17
CA SER A 154 -13.11 6.23 -10.13
C SER A 154 -11.65 5.76 -10.28
N ALA A 155 -11.03 5.13 -9.27
CA ALA A 155 -9.69 4.55 -9.35
C ALA A 155 -9.61 3.28 -10.23
N TRP A 156 -10.76 2.69 -10.58
CA TRP A 156 -10.82 1.42 -11.32
C TRP A 156 -10.13 1.43 -12.69
N PRO A 157 -10.27 2.45 -13.56
CA PRO A 157 -9.59 2.48 -14.85
C PRO A 157 -8.07 2.37 -14.73
N LEU A 158 -7.49 2.99 -13.71
CA LEU A 158 -6.06 2.90 -13.43
C LEU A 158 -5.68 1.52 -12.89
N ALA A 159 -6.44 0.98 -11.93
CA ALA A 159 -6.26 -0.39 -11.44
C ALA A 159 -6.32 -1.43 -12.58
N LYS A 160 -7.31 -1.29 -13.48
CA LYS A 160 -7.45 -2.12 -14.68
C LYS A 160 -6.22 -2.03 -15.58
N ALA A 161 -5.71 -0.82 -15.83
CA ALA A 161 -4.52 -0.63 -16.64
C ALA A 161 -3.28 -1.30 -16.01
N ILE A 162 -3.14 -1.25 -14.68
CA ILE A 162 -2.08 -1.97 -13.95
C ILE A 162 -2.23 -3.48 -14.14
N LEU A 163 -3.45 -4.03 -14.01
CA LEU A 163 -3.71 -5.47 -14.21
C LEU A 163 -3.42 -5.94 -15.64
N LEU A 164 -3.69 -5.08 -16.64
CA LEU A 164 -3.39 -5.35 -18.04
C LEU A 164 -1.93 -5.10 -18.44
N THR A 165 -1.10 -4.49 -17.57
CA THR A 165 0.27 -4.14 -17.94
C THR A 165 1.07 -5.39 -18.37
N GLY A 166 1.72 -5.33 -19.52
CA GLY A 166 2.45 -6.46 -20.10
C GLY A 166 1.59 -7.52 -20.82
N THR A 167 0.29 -7.26 -21.07
CA THR A 167 -0.53 -8.03 -22.03
C THR A 167 -0.57 -7.35 -23.40
N ALA A 168 -1.10 -8.02 -24.43
CA ALA A 168 -1.31 -7.43 -25.76
C ALA A 168 -2.11 -6.11 -25.69
N THR A 169 -3.17 -6.08 -24.87
CA THR A 169 -3.99 -4.89 -24.65
C THR A 169 -3.20 -3.68 -24.11
N ASP A 170 -2.13 -3.88 -23.31
CA ASP A 170 -1.24 -2.79 -22.88
C ASP A 170 -0.36 -2.27 -24.03
N PHE A 171 0.07 -3.16 -24.93
CA PHE A 171 0.79 -2.73 -26.14
C PHE A 171 -0.10 -1.90 -27.08
N ASP A 172 -1.35 -2.32 -27.29
CA ASP A 172 -2.27 -1.68 -28.23
C ASP A 172 -2.86 -0.35 -27.70
N ASN A 173 -3.09 -0.24 -26.38
CA ASN A 173 -3.69 0.95 -25.76
C ASN A 173 -2.65 1.98 -25.26
N GLY A 174 -1.44 1.96 -25.83
CA GLY A 174 -0.20 2.53 -25.29
C GLY A 174 -0.15 3.98 -24.80
N HIS A 175 -1.26 4.74 -24.74
CA HIS A 175 -1.26 6.16 -24.41
C HIS A 175 -2.40 6.67 -23.51
N THR A 176 -3.38 5.86 -23.10
CA THR A 176 -4.51 6.41 -22.31
C THR A 176 -4.18 6.55 -20.82
N PHE A 177 -3.24 5.75 -20.28
CA PHE A 177 -2.88 5.75 -18.86
C PHE A 177 -1.43 5.37 -18.47
N PRO A 178 -0.61 4.61 -19.22
CA PRO A 178 0.67 4.17 -18.67
C PRO A 178 1.83 5.12 -18.97
N ASP A 179 2.06 6.06 -18.05
CA ASP A 179 3.31 6.85 -17.94
C ASP A 179 4.44 6.07 -17.24
N TRP A 180 4.16 4.84 -16.77
CA TRP A 180 5.12 4.02 -16.04
C TRP A 180 6.09 3.27 -16.95
N LYS A 181 7.32 3.09 -16.45
CA LYS A 181 8.37 2.37 -17.17
C LYS A 181 7.98 0.91 -17.40
N ARG A 182 8.03 0.48 -18.66
CA ARG A 182 7.80 -0.91 -19.05
C ARG A 182 9.02 -1.78 -18.74
N SER A 183 9.15 -2.22 -17.49
CA SER A 183 10.31 -2.96 -16.98
C SER A 183 10.23 -4.49 -17.14
N GLY A 184 9.06 -5.03 -17.52
CA GLY A 184 8.80 -6.47 -17.59
C GLY A 184 8.53 -7.15 -16.24
N ARG A 185 8.65 -6.42 -15.11
CA ARG A 185 8.41 -6.94 -13.76
C ARG A 185 7.05 -6.49 -13.22
N TYR A 186 5.97 -7.04 -13.79
CA TYR A 186 4.59 -6.62 -13.43
C TYR A 186 3.85 -7.59 -12.51
N GLU A 187 4.47 -8.71 -12.15
CA GLU A 187 3.82 -9.73 -11.32
C GLU A 187 3.45 -9.21 -9.93
N LEU A 188 4.39 -8.55 -9.25
CA LEU A 188 4.18 -8.00 -7.91
C LEU A 188 3.03 -6.97 -7.85
N PRO A 189 3.01 -5.88 -8.64
CA PRO A 189 1.90 -4.93 -8.61
C PRO A 189 0.55 -5.57 -8.90
N LYS A 190 0.51 -6.51 -9.84
CA LYS A 190 -0.71 -7.28 -10.17
C LYS A 190 -1.18 -8.15 -9.01
N ARG A 191 -0.27 -8.89 -8.36
CA ARG A 191 -0.58 -9.72 -7.19
C ARG A 191 -1.12 -8.88 -6.05
N LEU A 192 -0.44 -7.78 -5.72
CA LEU A 192 -0.85 -6.87 -4.65
C LEU A 192 -2.25 -6.32 -4.89
N LEU A 193 -2.51 -5.82 -6.10
CA LEU A 193 -3.81 -5.28 -6.47
C LEU A 193 -4.91 -6.32 -6.44
N ALA A 194 -4.70 -7.49 -7.06
CA ALA A 194 -5.70 -8.56 -7.12
C ALA A 194 -6.08 -9.07 -5.72
N MET A 195 -5.09 -9.26 -4.86
CA MET A 195 -5.28 -9.75 -3.49
C MET A 195 -6.05 -8.75 -2.62
N LEU A 196 -5.67 -7.47 -2.66
CA LEU A 196 -6.38 -6.43 -1.91
C LEU A 196 -7.80 -6.24 -2.45
N LEU A 197 -7.98 -6.21 -3.77
CA LEU A 197 -9.29 -6.07 -4.40
C LEU A 197 -10.21 -7.25 -4.07
N THR A 198 -9.68 -8.48 -4.04
CA THR A 198 -10.45 -9.66 -3.63
C THR A 198 -10.94 -9.53 -2.19
N THR A 199 -10.06 -9.08 -1.29
CA THR A 199 -10.41 -8.86 0.12
C THR A 199 -11.51 -7.82 0.25
N THR A 200 -11.34 -6.66 -0.40
CA THR A 200 -12.34 -5.58 -0.44
C THR A 200 -13.70 -6.04 -0.97
N LEU A 201 -13.73 -6.72 -2.12
CA LEU A 201 -14.99 -7.14 -2.75
C LEU A 201 -15.71 -8.23 -1.96
N LEU A 202 -14.94 -9.11 -1.30
CA LEU A 202 -15.48 -10.13 -0.42
C LEU A 202 -16.13 -9.49 0.82
N GLU A 203 -15.45 -8.52 1.44
CA GLU A 203 -15.96 -7.83 2.64
C GLU A 203 -17.17 -6.94 2.33
N GLN A 204 -17.16 -6.21 1.21
CA GLN A 204 -18.25 -5.29 0.86
C GLN A 204 -19.48 -5.99 0.30
N ASN A 205 -19.31 -7.06 -0.49
CA ASN A 205 -20.38 -7.61 -1.32
C ASN A 205 -20.41 -9.14 -1.38
N GLY A 206 -19.61 -9.85 -0.56
CA GLY A 206 -19.51 -11.31 -0.59
C GLY A 206 -19.01 -11.86 -1.94
N THR A 207 -18.41 -11.02 -2.78
CA THR A 207 -18.01 -11.39 -4.15
C THR A 207 -16.53 -11.70 -4.18
N THR A 208 -16.19 -12.91 -4.62
CA THR A 208 -14.79 -13.28 -4.89
C THR A 208 -14.48 -13.01 -6.37
N ILE A 209 -13.32 -12.43 -6.63
CA ILE A 209 -12.77 -12.29 -7.98
C ILE A 209 -11.59 -13.25 -8.16
N VAL A 210 -11.34 -13.65 -9.40
CA VAL A 210 -10.19 -14.50 -9.76
C VAL A 210 -9.34 -13.73 -10.74
N PHE A 211 -8.08 -13.50 -10.39
CA PHE A 211 -7.08 -12.94 -11.28
C PHE A 211 -5.75 -13.64 -11.04
N GLU A 212 -5.19 -14.26 -12.08
CA GLU A 212 -3.88 -14.92 -12.03
C GLU A 212 -2.85 -14.11 -12.82
N PRO A 213 -1.93 -13.39 -12.15
CA PRO A 213 -0.96 -12.50 -12.80
C PRO A 213 -0.03 -13.15 -13.82
N ASN A 214 0.17 -14.47 -13.72
CA ASN A 214 1.02 -15.25 -14.65
C ASN A 214 0.21 -16.07 -15.67
N ALA A 215 -1.12 -15.92 -15.72
CA ALA A 215 -1.93 -16.59 -16.72
C ALA A 215 -1.62 -16.08 -18.13
N ALA A 216 -1.99 -16.84 -19.17
CA ALA A 216 -1.88 -16.38 -20.55
C ALA A 216 -2.65 -15.06 -20.76
N TRP A 217 -2.18 -14.19 -21.64
CA TRP A 217 -2.75 -12.85 -21.85
C TRP A 217 -4.27 -12.86 -22.08
N ALA A 218 -4.76 -13.76 -22.94
CA ALA A 218 -6.19 -13.91 -23.20
C ALA A 218 -6.99 -14.28 -21.94
N VAL A 219 -6.41 -15.06 -21.04
CA VAL A 219 -7.05 -15.43 -19.76
C VAL A 219 -7.08 -14.24 -18.82
N GLN A 220 -6.01 -13.46 -18.72
CA GLN A 220 -5.99 -12.23 -17.92
C GLN A 220 -7.04 -11.22 -18.40
N GLU A 221 -7.18 -11.06 -19.72
CA GLU A 221 -8.17 -10.16 -20.32
C GLU A 221 -9.61 -10.62 -20.05
N GLN A 222 -9.88 -11.93 -20.14
CA GLN A 222 -11.18 -12.50 -19.77
C GLN A 222 -11.50 -12.31 -18.27
N GLN A 223 -10.53 -12.53 -17.38
CA GLN A 223 -10.68 -12.31 -15.95
C GLN A 223 -10.97 -10.83 -15.64
N ILE A 224 -10.27 -9.91 -16.29
CA ILE A 224 -10.50 -8.46 -16.13
C ILE A 224 -11.87 -8.06 -16.66
N ALA A 225 -12.34 -8.62 -17.76
CA ALA A 225 -13.70 -8.38 -18.26
C ALA A 225 -14.79 -8.85 -17.27
N ALA A 226 -14.53 -9.91 -16.50
CA ALA A 226 -15.42 -10.33 -15.43
C ALA A 226 -15.40 -9.34 -14.25
N ILE A 227 -14.22 -8.87 -13.84
CA ILE A 227 -14.07 -7.87 -12.78
C ILE A 227 -14.72 -6.53 -13.19
N ASP A 228 -14.59 -6.12 -14.45
CA ASP A 228 -15.24 -4.93 -15.01
C ASP A 228 -16.76 -4.94 -14.79
N LYS A 229 -17.41 -6.09 -14.97
CA LYS A 229 -18.86 -6.24 -14.75
C LYS A 229 -19.22 -6.02 -13.28
N VAL A 230 -18.42 -6.57 -12.36
CA VAL A 230 -18.58 -6.36 -10.92
C VAL A 230 -18.42 -4.87 -10.60
N MET A 231 -17.34 -4.25 -11.06
CA MET A 231 -17.05 -2.84 -10.79
C MET A 231 -18.10 -1.89 -11.39
N ALA A 232 -18.62 -2.19 -12.58
CA ALA A 232 -19.72 -1.43 -13.17
C ALA A 232 -21.00 -1.49 -12.32
N LYS A 233 -21.35 -2.68 -11.81
CA LYS A 233 -22.47 -2.88 -10.89
C LYS A 233 -22.28 -2.06 -9.61
N LEU A 234 -21.10 -2.13 -9.00
CA LEU A 234 -20.79 -1.38 -7.78
C LEU A 234 -20.80 0.13 -7.99
N LYS A 235 -20.23 0.61 -9.09
CA LYS A 235 -20.28 2.02 -9.47
C LYS A 235 -21.72 2.51 -9.68
N SER A 236 -22.57 1.70 -10.32
CA SER A 236 -23.98 2.04 -10.52
C SER A 236 -24.76 2.09 -9.20
N ALA A 237 -24.45 1.20 -8.26
CA ALA A 237 -25.05 1.18 -6.93
C ALA A 237 -24.58 2.34 -6.03
N ASN A 238 -23.39 2.90 -6.30
CA ASN A 238 -22.80 4.00 -5.53
C ASN A 238 -23.04 5.40 -6.13
N ASN A 239 -23.81 5.52 -7.22
CA ASN A 239 -24.09 6.82 -7.85
C ASN A 239 -24.89 7.80 -6.97
N ASP A 240 -25.26 7.41 -5.74
CA ASP A 240 -25.85 8.29 -4.73
C ASP A 240 -24.83 8.99 -3.82
N ASN A 241 -23.53 8.63 -3.81
CA ASN A 241 -22.54 9.31 -2.95
C ASN A 241 -21.10 9.39 -3.53
N GLN A 242 -20.63 10.62 -3.65
CA GLN A 242 -19.21 11.05 -3.75
C GLN A 242 -18.46 10.77 -5.07
N LEU A 243 -18.62 11.69 -6.02
CA LEU A 243 -17.68 11.87 -7.13
C LEU A 243 -16.39 12.50 -6.61
N LEU A 244 -15.24 11.81 -6.75
CA LEU A 244 -13.95 12.50 -6.80
C LEU A 244 -13.96 13.51 -7.96
N PRO A 245 -13.24 14.64 -7.84
CA PRO A 245 -13.05 15.55 -8.97
C PRO A 245 -12.54 14.75 -10.18
N SER A 246 -13.16 14.99 -11.33
CA SER A 246 -12.91 14.22 -12.54
C SER A 246 -11.42 14.22 -12.92
N PHE A 247 -10.90 13.07 -13.37
CA PHE A 247 -9.51 12.88 -13.78
C PHE A 247 -9.01 13.88 -14.84
N LYS A 248 -9.91 14.47 -15.64
CA LYS A 248 -9.58 15.53 -16.60
C LYS A 248 -9.31 16.91 -15.98
N LYS A 249 -9.69 17.14 -14.72
CA LYS A 249 -9.52 18.43 -14.03
C LYS A 249 -8.22 18.55 -13.22
N LEU A 250 -7.55 17.43 -12.92
CA LEU A 250 -6.25 17.46 -12.21
C LEU A 250 -5.10 17.98 -13.09
N GLU A 251 -5.24 17.97 -14.42
CA GLU A 251 -4.22 18.50 -15.34
C GLU A 251 -4.12 20.04 -15.36
N ARG A 252 -5.06 20.79 -14.77
CA ARG A 252 -5.04 22.26 -14.86
C ARG A 252 -5.19 23.04 -13.55
N SER A 253 -5.41 22.40 -12.40
CA SER A 253 -5.67 23.15 -11.16
C SER A 253 -5.01 22.64 -9.88
N THR A 254 -3.93 21.85 -9.97
CA THR A 254 -3.22 21.36 -8.77
C THR A 254 -1.70 21.38 -8.95
N LEU A 255 -1.18 22.52 -9.40
CA LEU A 255 0.19 22.95 -9.11
C LEU A 255 0.30 23.68 -7.76
N THR A 256 -0.78 23.76 -7.00
CA THR A 256 -0.74 24.18 -5.60
C THR A 256 -0.94 22.94 -4.73
N LEU A 257 0.19 22.39 -4.30
CA LEU A 257 0.39 21.55 -3.12
C LEU A 257 -0.31 22.20 -1.91
N ALA A 258 -1.62 22.05 -1.84
CA ALA A 258 -2.47 22.58 -0.79
C ALA A 258 -2.16 21.84 0.54
N PRO A 259 -2.31 22.51 1.69
CA PRO A 259 -1.37 22.59 2.82
C PRO A 259 -0.94 21.27 3.48
N LEU A 260 -1.62 20.16 3.19
CA LEU A 260 -1.29 18.84 3.69
C LEU A 260 -0.02 18.29 3.05
N ALA A 261 0.15 18.48 1.73
CA ALA A 261 1.39 18.10 1.04
C ALA A 261 2.56 19.00 1.48
N LYS A 262 2.30 20.27 1.80
CA LYS A 262 3.29 21.19 2.35
C LYS A 262 3.65 20.84 3.81
N LYS A 263 2.69 20.40 4.63
CA LYS A 263 2.95 19.88 5.99
C LYS A 263 3.71 18.55 5.99
N LEU A 264 3.45 17.68 5.01
CA LEU A 264 4.14 16.38 4.87
C LEU A 264 5.53 16.50 4.22
N LEU A 265 5.85 17.63 3.57
CA LEU A 265 7.14 17.91 2.95
C LEU A 265 7.98 18.99 3.69
N ALA A 266 7.47 19.57 4.79
CA ALA A 266 8.14 20.63 5.55
C ALA A 266 8.90 20.14 6.80
N TYR A 267 9.10 18.83 6.95
CA TYR A 267 9.97 18.22 7.96
C TYR A 267 10.86 17.16 7.31
#